data_AF-A0A7J0C6R4-F1
#
_entry.id   AF-A0A7J0C6R4-F1
#
_cell.length_a   1.000
_cell.length_b   1.000
_cell.length_c   1.000
_cell.angle_alpha   90.00
_cell.angle_beta   90.00
_cell.angle_gamma   90.00
#
_symmetry.space_group_name_H-M   'P 1'
#
loop_
_entity.id
_entity.type
_entity.pdbx_description
1 polymer ?
#
loop_
_entity_poly.entity_id
_entity_poly.type
_entity_poly.pdbx_seq_one_letter_code
_entity_poly.pdbx_strand_id
1 'polypeptide(L)'
;MTMRVPLSTTLCAVVLGAAVLSGCSGGAEDDRTAPADLPHCELLLGKRNVSTALDAMGPGKQVVSALPVKELTGQLVSEAKAWKRADLQHDSYSACRIDVLGEEEGAQVLEATVKWSALLLDSMSEPKHAKTWREVNDQVFVELDAGRPAARLLLACGVPGAAEGQALGLPMEVAVSDSGLDEALRGKLLSEFARALTKSVGCTNAPQVPPTLPE
;
A
#
# COMPACT_ATOMS: atom_id res chain seq x y z
N MET A 1 -10.60 20.28 -83.90
CA MET A 1 -10.04 20.42 -82.56
C MET A 1 -11.14 20.15 -81.55
N THR A 2 -10.90 19.15 -80.69
CA THR A 2 -11.42 18.82 -79.34
C THR A 2 -12.44 19.79 -78.69
N MET A 3 -13.48 19.38 -77.94
CA MET A 3 -13.68 18.27 -76.98
C MET A 3 -15.21 18.15 -76.69
N ARG A 4 -15.85 16.95 -76.75
CA ARG A 4 -16.38 16.10 -75.63
C ARG A 4 -16.87 16.86 -74.39
N VAL A 5 -18.06 16.61 -73.81
CA VAL A 5 -18.53 15.38 -73.11
C VAL A 5 -20.08 15.42 -72.95
N PRO A 6 -20.81 14.27 -72.95
CA PRO A 6 -22.25 14.20 -72.66
C PRO A 6 -22.55 13.89 -71.17
N LEU A 7 -23.64 14.44 -70.64
CA LEU A 7 -24.22 14.06 -69.35
C LEU A 7 -25.45 13.17 -69.60
N SER A 8 -25.38 11.90 -69.18
CA SER A 8 -26.48 10.93 -69.29
C SER A 8 -27.13 10.73 -67.93
N THR A 9 -28.42 11.00 -67.86
CA THR A 9 -29.37 10.75 -66.77
C THR A 9 -29.78 9.27 -66.78
N THR A 10 -29.78 8.57 -65.64
CA THR A 10 -30.63 7.39 -65.45
C THR A 10 -30.96 7.16 -63.97
N LEU A 11 -32.25 6.87 -63.75
CA LEU A 11 -32.98 6.72 -62.50
C LEU A 11 -32.65 5.44 -61.68
N CYS A 12 -32.90 5.58 -60.38
CA CYS A 12 -33.37 4.64 -59.36
C CYS A 12 -33.53 3.14 -59.68
N ALA A 13 -32.96 2.30 -58.81
CA ALA A 13 -33.62 1.09 -58.30
C ALA A 13 -33.07 0.75 -56.89
N VAL A 14 -33.95 0.81 -55.90
CA VAL A 14 -33.74 0.31 -54.53
C VAL A 14 -34.25 -1.13 -54.48
N VAL A 15 -33.42 -2.08 -54.05
CA VAL A 15 -33.87 -3.39 -53.53
C VAL A 15 -32.99 -3.78 -52.34
N LEU A 16 -33.64 -4.03 -51.21
CA LEU A 16 -33.07 -4.52 -49.95
C LEU A 16 -32.47 -5.93 -50.10
N GLY A 17 -31.35 -6.17 -49.44
CA GLY A 17 -30.78 -7.52 -49.28
C GLY A 17 -29.76 -7.60 -48.14
N ALA A 18 -30.22 -8.06 -46.98
CA ALA A 18 -29.51 -8.63 -45.84
C ALA A 18 -27.99 -8.36 -45.72
N ALA A 19 -27.62 -7.40 -44.88
CA ALA A 19 -26.28 -7.34 -44.31
C ALA A 19 -26.13 -8.51 -43.32
N VAL A 20 -25.36 -9.52 -43.71
CA VAL A 20 -24.86 -10.53 -42.79
C VAL A 20 -23.97 -9.80 -41.79
N LEU A 21 -24.44 -9.67 -40.56
CA LEU A 21 -23.61 -9.28 -39.42
C LEU A 21 -22.54 -10.34 -39.29
N SER A 22 -21.37 -10.10 -39.86
CA SER A 22 -20.15 -10.78 -39.45
C SER A 22 -19.93 -10.42 -37.99
N GLY A 23 -20.39 -11.31 -37.11
CA GLY A 23 -20.15 -11.19 -35.68
C GLY A 23 -18.65 -11.09 -35.46
N CYS A 24 -18.19 -9.89 -35.08
CA CYS A 24 -17.05 -9.76 -34.21
C CYS A 24 -17.42 -10.55 -32.95
N SER A 25 -17.02 -11.81 -32.89
CA SER A 25 -16.79 -12.47 -31.61
C SER A 25 -15.54 -11.82 -31.01
N GLY A 26 -15.69 -10.54 -30.62
CA GLY A 26 -14.89 -9.96 -29.57
C GLY A 26 -15.37 -10.67 -28.32
N GLY A 27 -14.76 -11.81 -28.01
CA GLY A 27 -14.69 -12.25 -26.65
C GLY A 27 -14.09 -11.07 -25.89
N ALA A 28 -14.91 -10.38 -25.10
CA ALA A 28 -14.40 -9.61 -24.00
C ALA A 28 -13.82 -10.63 -23.03
N GLU A 29 -12.61 -11.09 -23.34
CA GLU A 29 -11.66 -11.43 -22.30
C GLU A 29 -11.55 -10.15 -21.48
N ASP A 30 -12.24 -10.18 -20.35
CA ASP A 30 -12.06 -9.25 -19.24
C ASP A 30 -10.60 -9.43 -18.82
N ASP A 31 -9.69 -8.77 -19.53
CA ASP A 31 -8.28 -8.69 -19.26
C ASP A 31 -8.10 -7.82 -18.03
N ARG A 32 -8.55 -8.34 -16.88
CA ARG A 32 -8.22 -7.85 -15.55
C ARG A 32 -6.78 -8.23 -15.26
N THR A 33 -5.87 -7.72 -16.08
CA THR A 33 -4.46 -7.69 -15.72
C THR A 33 -4.37 -6.95 -14.40
N ALA A 34 -3.85 -7.62 -13.38
CA ALA A 34 -3.66 -7.03 -12.07
C ALA A 34 -2.84 -5.73 -12.21
N PRO A 35 -3.13 -4.68 -11.41
CA PRO A 35 -2.34 -3.46 -11.43
C PRO A 35 -0.85 -3.77 -11.27
N ALA A 36 0.00 -3.10 -12.07
CA ALA A 36 1.43 -3.40 -12.14
C ALA A 36 2.14 -3.35 -10.77
N ASP A 37 1.65 -2.50 -9.87
CA ASP A 37 2.23 -2.28 -8.54
C ASP A 37 1.66 -3.22 -7.46
N LEU A 38 0.61 -3.99 -7.74
CA LEU A 38 0.01 -4.92 -6.77
C LEU A 38 1.02 -5.94 -6.22
N PRO A 39 1.93 -6.53 -7.03
CA PRO A 39 2.96 -7.43 -6.50
C PRO A 39 3.89 -6.78 -5.46
N HIS A 40 4.14 -5.46 -5.54
CA HIS A 40 4.95 -4.76 -4.53
C HIS A 40 4.19 -4.64 -3.20
N CYS A 41 2.89 -4.34 -3.25
CA CYS A 41 2.02 -4.39 -2.08
C CYS A 41 1.96 -5.80 -1.48
N GLU A 42 1.80 -6.85 -2.29
CA GLU A 42 1.75 -8.25 -1.83
C GLU A 42 3.05 -8.69 -1.13
N LEU A 43 4.20 -8.19 -1.59
CA LEU A 43 5.50 -8.46 -0.96
C LEU A 43 5.64 -7.83 0.43
N LEU A 44 5.05 -6.64 0.63
CA LEU A 44 5.12 -5.91 1.89
C LEU A 44 4.05 -6.36 2.89
N LEU A 45 2.81 -6.53 2.43
CA LEU A 45 1.63 -6.76 3.27
C LEU A 45 1.24 -8.25 3.36
N GLY A 46 1.86 -9.08 2.54
CA GLY A 46 1.56 -10.50 2.40
C GLY A 46 0.41 -10.74 1.44
N LYS A 47 0.67 -11.49 0.37
CA LYS A 47 -0.30 -11.81 -0.70
C LYS A 47 -1.68 -12.24 -0.19
N ARG A 48 -1.73 -13.14 0.79
CA ARG A 48 -3.00 -13.61 1.36
C ARG A 48 -3.76 -12.49 2.06
N ASN A 49 -3.07 -11.66 2.84
CA ASN A 49 -3.71 -10.56 3.56
C ASN A 49 -4.23 -9.50 2.59
N VAL A 50 -3.47 -9.17 1.54
CA VAL A 50 -3.91 -8.24 0.48
C VAL A 50 -5.15 -8.77 -0.22
N SER A 51 -5.17 -10.05 -0.61
CA SER A 51 -6.36 -10.66 -1.21
C SER A 51 -7.57 -10.57 -0.29
N THR A 52 -7.42 -10.92 0.99
CA THR A 52 -8.52 -10.84 1.97
C THR A 52 -9.00 -9.41 2.19
N ALA A 53 -8.09 -8.42 2.18
CA ALA A 53 -8.46 -7.02 2.29
C ALA A 53 -9.24 -6.52 1.07
N LEU A 54 -8.80 -6.88 -0.15
CA LEU A 54 -9.52 -6.56 -1.38
C LEU A 54 -10.92 -7.17 -1.40
N ASP A 55 -11.07 -8.41 -0.95
CA ASP A 55 -12.39 -9.06 -0.84
C ASP A 55 -13.31 -8.32 0.16
N ALA A 56 -12.75 -7.86 1.29
CA ALA A 56 -13.49 -7.11 2.30
C ALA A 56 -13.86 -5.68 1.88
N MET A 57 -13.00 -5.04 1.07
CA MET A 57 -13.26 -3.71 0.49
C MET A 57 -14.35 -3.73 -0.59
N GLY A 58 -14.74 -4.93 -1.05
CA GLY A 58 -15.83 -5.11 -2.00
C GLY A 58 -15.41 -5.00 -3.47
N PRO A 59 -16.36 -5.16 -4.40
CA PRO A 59 -16.08 -5.08 -5.83
C PRO A 59 -15.75 -3.64 -6.24
N GLY A 60 -14.77 -3.49 -7.13
CA GLY A 60 -14.44 -2.19 -7.70
C GLY A 60 -13.17 -2.23 -8.53
N LYS A 61 -12.93 -1.15 -9.28
CA LYS A 61 -11.66 -1.00 -10.00
C LYS A 61 -10.55 -0.68 -9.02
N GLN A 62 -9.49 -1.47 -9.04
CA GLN A 62 -8.31 -1.26 -8.22
C GLN A 62 -7.37 -0.27 -8.90
N VAL A 63 -6.96 0.75 -8.15
CA VAL A 63 -5.83 1.63 -8.47
C VAL A 63 -4.78 1.40 -7.40
N VAL A 64 -3.57 1.01 -7.81
CA VAL A 64 -2.50 0.66 -6.88
C VAL A 64 -1.31 1.54 -7.18
N SER A 65 -0.71 2.08 -6.13
CA SER A 65 0.61 2.70 -6.16
C SER A 65 1.48 2.06 -5.08
N ALA A 66 2.73 1.75 -5.42
CA ALA A 66 3.67 1.20 -4.45
C ALA A 66 5.09 1.68 -4.75
N LEU A 67 5.87 1.89 -3.70
CA LEU A 67 7.30 2.10 -3.84
C LEU A 67 8.00 0.74 -3.96
N PRO A 68 8.92 0.57 -4.92
CA PRO A 68 9.75 -0.62 -4.97
C PRO A 68 10.48 -0.82 -3.64
N VAL A 69 10.39 -2.02 -3.05
CA VAL A 69 10.94 -2.31 -1.71
C VAL A 69 12.42 -1.91 -1.59
N LYS A 70 13.21 -2.09 -2.65
CA LYS A 70 14.63 -1.70 -2.68
C LYS A 70 14.84 -0.19 -2.60
N GLU A 71 13.98 0.59 -3.23
CA GLU A 71 14.05 2.05 -3.19
C GLU A 71 13.65 2.57 -1.81
N LEU A 72 12.50 2.11 -1.30
CA LEU A 72 12.01 2.45 0.04
C LEU A 72 13.04 2.11 1.13
N THR A 73 13.60 0.91 1.09
CA THR A 73 14.62 0.49 2.07
C THR A 73 15.92 1.27 1.94
N GLY A 74 16.31 1.63 0.71
CA GLY A 74 17.45 2.50 0.46
C GLY A 74 17.30 3.89 1.07
N GLN A 75 16.11 4.50 0.95
CA GLN A 75 15.76 5.78 1.56
C GLN A 75 15.83 5.70 3.09
N LEU A 76 15.11 4.73 3.69
CA LEU A 76 15.10 4.53 5.15
C LEU A 76 16.51 4.30 5.72
N VAL A 77 17.34 3.49 5.06
CA VAL A 77 18.73 3.23 5.48
C VAL A 77 19.58 4.49 5.39
N SER A 78 19.40 5.29 4.33
CA SER A 78 20.15 6.54 4.15
C SER A 78 19.81 7.54 5.26
N GLU A 79 18.53 7.70 5.58
CA GLU A 79 18.07 8.57 6.66
C GLU A 79 18.62 8.15 8.02
N ALA A 80 18.51 6.86 8.37
CA ALA A 80 19.02 6.36 9.64
C ALA A 80 20.54 6.54 9.79
N LYS A 81 21.29 6.46 8.69
CA LYS A 81 22.75 6.73 8.69
C LYS A 81 23.08 8.21 8.81
N ALA A 82 22.23 9.08 8.26
CA ALA A 82 22.39 10.53 8.35
C ALA A 82 21.92 11.09 9.70
N TRP A 83 21.12 10.33 10.45
CA TRP A 83 20.52 10.73 11.72
C TRP A 83 21.54 11.24 12.74
N LYS A 84 21.11 12.28 13.46
CA LYS A 84 21.77 12.82 14.63
C LYS A 84 20.71 13.02 15.71
N ARG A 85 21.09 12.92 16.98
CA ARG A 85 20.15 13.05 18.12
C ARG A 85 19.30 14.33 18.13
N ALA A 86 19.76 15.41 17.51
CA ALA A 86 19.03 16.68 17.42
C ALA A 86 18.14 16.81 16.17
N ASP A 87 18.07 15.77 15.33
CA ASP A 87 17.27 15.77 14.12
C ASP A 87 15.79 15.58 14.44
N LEU A 88 14.95 16.38 13.78
CA LEU A 88 13.50 16.37 13.91
C LEU A 88 12.81 16.13 12.56
N GLN A 89 13.58 15.92 11.49
CA GLN A 89 13.04 15.62 10.17
C GLN A 89 12.75 14.13 10.05
N HIS A 90 11.50 13.84 9.71
CA HIS A 90 10.97 12.49 9.65
C HIS A 90 10.05 12.39 8.44
N ASP A 91 10.62 12.03 7.30
CA ASP A 91 9.84 11.82 6.09
C ASP A 91 8.96 10.58 6.23
N SER A 92 7.74 10.69 5.73
CA SER A 92 6.78 9.60 5.72
C SER A 92 6.57 9.12 4.30
N TYR A 93 6.71 7.81 4.11
CA TYR A 93 6.61 7.16 2.82
C TYR A 93 5.33 6.35 2.73
N SER A 94 4.55 6.57 1.67
CA SER A 94 3.48 5.66 1.27
C SER A 94 4.11 4.46 0.56
N ALA A 95 4.26 3.36 1.29
CA ALA A 95 4.94 2.17 0.79
C ALA A 95 4.05 1.40 -0.19
N CYS A 96 2.75 1.35 0.11
CA CYS A 96 1.72 0.74 -0.70
C CYS A 96 0.40 1.47 -0.43
N ARG A 97 -0.31 1.82 -1.49
CA ARG A 97 -1.67 2.33 -1.43
C ARG A 97 -2.52 1.62 -2.48
N ILE A 98 -3.69 1.18 -2.06
CA ILE A 98 -4.70 0.51 -2.88
C ILE A 98 -6.00 1.27 -2.70
N ASP A 99 -6.48 1.86 -3.77
CA ASP A 99 -7.80 2.48 -3.86
C ASP A 99 -8.73 1.50 -4.62
N VAL A 100 -9.86 1.13 -4.01
CA VAL A 100 -10.94 0.38 -4.65
C VAL A 100 -12.07 1.35 -4.98
N LEU A 101 -12.21 1.66 -6.26
CA LEU A 101 -13.20 2.60 -6.77
C LEU A 101 -14.51 1.85 -7.04
N GLY A 102 -15.47 2.00 -6.12
CA GLY A 102 -16.84 1.51 -6.27
C GLY A 102 -17.69 2.38 -7.22
N GLU A 103 -18.79 1.82 -7.71
CA GLU A 103 -19.71 2.54 -8.60
C GLU A 103 -20.69 3.47 -7.84
N GLU A 104 -21.03 3.15 -6.58
CA GLU A 104 -22.01 3.89 -5.77
C GLU A 104 -21.52 4.29 -4.37
N GLU A 105 -20.67 3.47 -3.74
CA GLU A 105 -20.04 3.78 -2.46
C GLU A 105 -18.65 4.38 -2.72
N GLY A 106 -18.33 5.49 -2.05
CA GLY A 106 -17.07 6.21 -2.26
C GLY A 106 -15.83 5.31 -2.15
N ALA A 107 -14.71 5.77 -2.73
CA ALA A 107 -13.48 5.00 -2.82
C ALA A 107 -13.05 4.43 -1.45
N GLN A 108 -12.90 3.11 -1.39
CA GLN A 108 -12.28 2.45 -0.24
C GLN A 108 -10.77 2.53 -0.40
N VAL A 109 -10.06 2.80 0.68
CA VAL A 109 -8.60 2.98 0.65
C VAL A 109 -7.97 2.03 1.64
N LEU A 110 -6.91 1.35 1.23
CA LEU A 110 -5.94 0.68 2.09
C LEU A 110 -4.58 1.32 1.84
N GLU A 111 -3.93 1.80 2.88
CA GLU A 111 -2.63 2.44 2.77
C GLU A 111 -1.69 1.97 3.88
N ALA A 112 -0.47 1.60 3.49
CA ALA A 112 0.62 1.22 4.37
C ALA A 112 1.72 2.28 4.29
N THR A 113 2.05 2.88 5.44
CA THR A 113 3.06 3.95 5.53
C THR A 113 4.17 3.62 6.50
N VAL A 114 5.37 4.12 6.22
CA VAL A 114 6.53 3.98 7.09
C VAL A 114 7.27 5.30 7.23
N LYS A 115 7.78 5.56 8.42
CA LYS A 115 8.70 6.65 8.72
C LYS A 115 9.63 6.26 9.86
N TRP A 116 10.68 7.03 10.03
CA TRP A 116 11.36 7.11 11.33
C TRP A 116 10.54 7.98 12.28
N SER A 117 10.31 7.53 13.51
CA SER A 117 9.45 8.26 14.45
C SER A 117 10.20 9.35 15.20
N ALA A 118 9.50 10.45 15.48
CA ALA A 118 9.91 11.44 16.47
C ALA A 118 9.67 10.95 17.92
N LEU A 119 8.89 9.87 18.09
CA LEU A 119 8.69 9.24 19.37
C LEU A 119 9.93 8.42 19.74
N LEU A 120 10.27 8.42 21.02
CA LEU A 120 11.33 7.57 21.55
C LEU A 120 10.72 6.30 22.12
N LEU A 121 11.42 5.17 21.97
CA LEU A 121 10.90 3.89 22.43
C LEU A 121 10.70 3.85 23.96
N ASP A 122 11.62 4.46 24.72
CA ASP A 122 11.56 4.55 26.18
C ASP A 122 10.41 5.43 26.69
N SER A 123 9.99 6.42 25.89
CA SER A 123 8.86 7.30 26.20
C SER A 123 7.50 6.60 26.17
N MET A 124 7.40 5.39 25.60
CA MET A 124 6.11 4.66 25.50
C MET A 124 5.56 4.27 26.87
N SER A 125 6.42 4.14 27.88
CA SER A 125 6.04 3.90 29.27
C SER A 125 5.47 5.15 29.97
N GLU A 126 5.63 6.34 29.40
CA GLU A 126 5.16 7.59 30.01
C GLU A 126 3.63 7.68 29.98
N PRO A 127 2.98 8.25 31.02
CA PRO A 127 1.51 8.28 31.14
C PRO A 127 0.75 8.88 29.94
N LYS A 128 1.38 9.77 29.18
CA LYS A 128 0.79 10.36 27.96
C LYS A 128 0.72 9.38 26.78
N HIS A 129 1.64 8.42 26.71
CA HIS A 129 1.74 7.45 25.61
C HIS A 129 1.16 6.09 26.00
N ALA A 130 1.33 5.67 27.27
CA ALA A 130 0.84 4.39 27.80
C ALA A 130 -0.69 4.20 27.72
N LYS A 131 -1.46 5.26 27.45
CA LYS A 131 -2.92 5.17 27.24
C LYS A 131 -3.30 4.65 25.85
N THR A 132 -2.45 4.87 24.86
CA THR A 132 -2.75 4.52 23.45
C THR A 132 -1.79 3.48 22.89
N TRP A 133 -0.56 3.45 23.39
CA TRP A 133 0.45 2.46 23.03
C TRP A 133 0.48 1.33 24.06
N ARG A 134 0.38 0.09 23.57
CA ARG A 134 0.54 -1.12 24.36
C ARG A 134 1.88 -1.76 24.04
N GLU A 135 2.56 -2.25 25.06
CA GLU A 135 3.78 -3.03 24.89
C GLU A 135 3.42 -4.41 24.32
N VAL A 136 4.06 -4.77 23.20
CA VAL A 136 4.03 -6.14 22.65
C VAL A 136 5.22 -6.92 23.19
N ASN A 137 6.39 -6.27 23.23
CA ASN A 137 7.62 -6.70 23.90
C ASN A 137 8.55 -5.49 24.09
N ASP A 138 9.77 -5.73 24.59
CA ASP A 138 10.79 -4.73 24.89
C ASP A 138 11.22 -3.86 23.68
N GLN A 139 10.93 -4.29 22.45
CA GLN A 139 11.32 -3.61 21.22
C GLN A 139 10.14 -3.17 20.35
N VAL A 140 8.91 -3.52 20.71
CA VAL A 140 7.72 -3.36 19.86
C VAL A 140 6.54 -2.87 20.69
N PHE A 141 5.97 -1.74 20.27
CA PHE A 141 4.77 -1.15 20.83
C PHE A 141 3.71 -1.04 19.74
N VAL A 142 2.45 -1.19 20.12
CA VAL A 142 1.32 -1.15 19.20
C VAL A 142 0.29 -0.11 19.65
N GLU A 143 -0.21 0.66 18.69
CA GLU A 143 -1.40 1.49 18.82
C GLU A 143 -2.48 0.88 17.90
N LEU A 144 -3.35 0.05 18.50
CA LEU A 144 -4.59 -0.44 17.90
C LEU A 144 -5.71 0.40 18.51
N ASP A 145 -6.22 1.37 17.76
CA ASP A 145 -7.34 2.19 18.22
C ASP A 145 -8.60 1.75 17.49
N ALA A 146 -9.51 1.07 18.20
CA ALA A 146 -10.79 0.60 17.69
C ALA A 146 -11.67 1.74 17.12
N GLY A 147 -11.40 3.00 17.48
CA GLY A 147 -12.10 4.18 16.97
C GLY A 147 -11.42 4.88 15.80
N ARG A 148 -10.22 4.44 15.37
CA ARG A 148 -9.50 5.03 14.24
C ARG A 148 -9.35 4.05 13.07
N PRO A 149 -9.46 4.54 11.82
CA PRO A 149 -9.20 3.77 10.61
C PRO A 149 -7.70 3.51 10.40
N ALA A 150 -6.94 3.27 11.48
CA ALA A 150 -5.49 3.09 11.42
C ALA A 150 -4.98 2.29 12.62
N ALA A 151 -3.96 1.49 12.37
CA ALA A 151 -3.16 0.82 13.38
C ALA A 151 -1.67 1.11 13.15
N ARG A 152 -0.89 1.20 14.22
CA ARG A 152 0.53 1.54 14.15
C ARG A 152 1.39 0.62 15.00
N LEU A 153 2.60 0.37 14.53
CA LEU A 153 3.68 -0.23 15.32
C LEU A 153 4.83 0.75 15.41
N LEU A 154 5.38 0.87 16.61
CA LEU A 154 6.65 1.53 16.89
C LEU A 154 7.64 0.44 17.28
N LEU A 155 8.78 0.36 16.59
CA LEU A 155 9.75 -0.69 16.84
C LEU A 155 11.19 -0.19 16.75
N ALA A 156 12.05 -0.74 17.60
CA ALA A 156 13.49 -0.52 17.49
C ALA A 156 14.02 -1.16 16.20
N CYS A 157 14.64 -0.38 15.31
CA CYS A 157 15.37 -0.89 14.17
C CYS A 157 16.72 -0.21 14.08
N GLY A 158 17.78 -0.93 14.48
CA GLY A 158 19.16 -0.49 14.34
C GLY A 158 19.67 -0.72 12.94
N VAL A 159 20.02 0.35 12.22
CA VAL A 159 20.53 0.25 10.85
C VAL A 159 22.06 0.05 10.87
N PRO A 160 22.59 -0.95 10.12
CA PRO A 160 24.04 -1.15 10.03
C PRO A 160 24.78 0.11 9.57
N GLY A 161 25.74 0.57 10.37
CA GLY A 161 26.54 1.77 10.10
C GLY A 161 25.87 3.10 10.47
N ALA A 162 24.69 3.08 11.11
CA ALA A 162 24.12 4.25 11.75
C ALA A 162 24.85 4.60 13.06
N ALA A 163 24.63 5.82 13.56
CA ALA A 163 25.22 6.29 14.81
C ALA A 163 24.73 5.48 16.03
N GLU A 164 25.57 5.41 17.07
CA GLU A 164 25.21 4.74 18.32
C GLU A 164 23.94 5.34 18.94
N GLY A 165 23.04 4.47 19.42
CA GLY A 165 21.76 4.87 19.99
C GLY A 165 20.65 5.15 18.97
N GLN A 166 20.91 5.06 17.65
CA GLN A 166 19.88 5.29 16.62
C GLN A 166 18.64 4.41 16.81
N ALA A 167 18.79 3.13 17.13
CA ALA A 167 17.65 2.22 17.26
C ALA A 167 16.60 2.66 18.30
N LEU A 168 17.05 3.33 19.38
CA LEU A 168 16.19 3.84 20.45
C LEU A 168 15.80 5.30 20.23
N GLY A 169 16.73 6.10 19.68
CA GLY A 169 16.56 7.53 19.42
C GLY A 169 15.78 7.85 18.14
N LEU A 170 15.63 6.87 17.26
CA LEU A 170 14.96 6.94 15.98
C LEU A 170 14.31 5.58 15.65
N PRO A 171 13.31 5.14 16.42
CA PRO A 171 12.60 3.90 16.15
C PRO A 171 11.80 4.02 14.84
N MET A 172 11.56 2.89 14.19
CA MET A 172 10.73 2.83 12.99
C MET A 172 9.25 2.80 13.38
N GLU A 173 8.45 3.65 12.75
CA GLU A 173 7.00 3.64 12.86
C GLU A 173 6.41 3.17 11.53
N VAL A 174 5.61 2.11 11.60
CA VAL A 174 4.83 1.61 10.46
C VAL A 174 3.36 1.72 10.79
N ALA A 175 2.55 2.04 9.79
CA ALA A 175 1.11 2.14 9.94
C ALA A 175 0.39 1.46 8.78
N VAL A 176 -0.79 0.93 9.09
CA VAL A 176 -1.79 0.51 8.10
C VAL A 176 -3.06 1.27 8.41
N SER A 177 -3.58 1.98 7.42
CA SER A 177 -4.86 2.68 7.49
C SER A 177 -5.82 2.17 6.44
N ASP A 178 -7.10 2.08 6.78
CA ASP A 178 -8.14 1.59 5.88
C ASP A 178 -9.52 2.16 6.23
N SER A 179 -10.47 2.09 5.29
CA SER A 179 -11.81 2.66 5.47
C SER A 179 -12.83 1.76 6.19
N GLY A 180 -12.48 0.56 6.66
CA GLY A 180 -13.46 -0.33 7.28
C GLY A 180 -13.10 -1.81 7.43
N LEU A 181 -11.83 -2.18 7.31
CA LEU A 181 -11.35 -3.53 7.61
C LEU A 181 -11.53 -3.85 9.10
N ASP A 182 -11.73 -5.14 9.37
CA ASP A 182 -11.73 -5.64 10.73
C ASP A 182 -10.36 -5.46 11.39
N GLU A 183 -10.36 -5.27 12.71
CA GLU A 183 -9.14 -5.00 13.47
C GLU A 183 -8.12 -6.14 13.38
N ALA A 184 -8.58 -7.39 13.32
CA ALA A 184 -7.69 -8.55 13.25
C ALA A 184 -6.97 -8.63 11.89
N LEU A 185 -7.65 -8.31 10.78
CA LEU A 185 -7.03 -8.21 9.47
C LEU A 185 -6.07 -7.03 9.38
N ARG A 186 -6.46 -5.85 9.92
CA ARG A 186 -5.57 -4.69 10.02
C ARG A 186 -4.30 -5.03 10.81
N GLY A 187 -4.43 -5.73 11.93
CA GLY A 187 -3.31 -6.19 12.75
C GLY A 187 -2.39 -7.18 12.01
N LYS A 188 -2.95 -8.09 11.20
CA LYS A 188 -2.17 -9.01 10.35
C LYS A 188 -1.39 -8.29 9.25
N LEU A 189 -2.04 -7.35 8.56
CA LEU A 189 -1.39 -6.50 7.54
C LEU A 189 -0.22 -5.72 8.15
N LEU A 190 -0.46 -5.07 9.29
CA LEU A 190 0.53 -4.28 10.01
C LEU A 190 1.72 -5.13 10.47
N SER A 191 1.44 -6.31 11.02
CA SER A 191 2.47 -7.24 11.48
C SER A 191 3.35 -7.75 10.34
N GLU A 192 2.74 -8.13 9.21
CA GLU A 192 3.49 -8.58 8.03
C GLU A 192 4.34 -7.45 7.46
N PHE A 193 3.78 -6.23 7.39
CA PHE A 193 4.49 -5.06 6.91
C PHE A 193 5.74 -4.75 7.74
N ALA A 194 5.61 -4.73 9.07
CA ALA A 194 6.73 -4.53 9.96
C ALA A 194 7.81 -5.61 9.79
N ARG A 195 7.43 -6.89 9.68
CA ARG A 195 8.38 -7.99 9.43
C ARG A 195 9.09 -7.84 8.09
N ALA A 196 8.35 -7.51 7.03
CA ALA A 196 8.90 -7.35 5.70
C ALA A 196 9.93 -6.21 5.68
N LEU A 197 9.60 -5.06 6.29
CA LEU A 197 10.50 -3.91 6.35
C LEU A 197 11.72 -4.16 7.25
N THR A 198 11.54 -4.71 8.45
CA THR A 198 12.67 -4.97 9.36
C THR A 198 13.69 -5.92 8.75
N LYS A 199 13.21 -6.95 8.03
CA LYS A 199 14.05 -7.86 7.26
C LYS A 199 14.75 -7.15 6.10
N SER A 200 14.04 -6.31 5.35
CA SER A 200 14.57 -5.69 4.14
C SER A 200 15.54 -4.53 4.43
N VAL A 201 15.30 -3.78 5.51
CA VAL A 201 16.24 -2.78 6.05
C VAL A 201 17.46 -3.46 6.69
N GLY A 202 17.28 -4.69 7.19
CA GLY A 202 18.36 -5.44 7.84
C GLY A 202 18.65 -4.94 9.25
N CYS A 203 17.60 -4.72 10.05
CA CYS A 203 17.73 -4.24 11.43
C CYS A 203 18.63 -5.19 12.25
N THR A 204 19.70 -4.66 12.85
CA THR A 204 20.73 -5.46 13.55
C THR A 204 20.23 -6.09 14.84
N ASN A 205 19.27 -5.45 15.51
CA ASN A 205 18.65 -5.92 16.74
C ASN A 205 17.54 -6.96 16.52
N ALA A 206 17.15 -7.21 15.26
CA ALA A 206 16.14 -8.20 14.87
C ALA A 206 14.85 -8.15 15.74
N PRO A 207 14.10 -7.04 15.72
CA PRO A 207 12.90 -6.87 16.54
C PRO A 207 11.89 -7.99 16.28
N GLN A 208 11.39 -8.62 17.34
CA GLN A 208 10.48 -9.76 17.25
C GLN A 208 9.04 -9.27 17.09
N VAL A 209 8.58 -9.09 15.86
CA VAL A 209 7.18 -8.72 15.58
C VAL A 209 6.32 -9.99 15.44
N PRO A 210 5.34 -10.23 16.34
CA PRO A 210 4.54 -11.44 16.30
C PRO A 210 3.61 -11.47 15.07
N PRO A 211 3.17 -12.66 14.61
CA PRO A 211 2.22 -12.80 13.49
C PRO A 211 0.84 -12.19 13.78
N THR A 212 0.47 -12.14 15.06
CA THR A 212 -0.79 -11.57 15.55
C THR A 212 -0.46 -10.60 16.67
N LEU A 213 -1.02 -9.40 16.60
CA LEU A 213 -0.85 -8.38 17.64
C LEU A 213 -1.87 -8.61 18.76
N PRO A 214 -1.53 -8.24 20.01
CA PRO A 214 -2.49 -8.25 21.09
C PRO A 214 -3.58 -7.22 20.79
N GLU A 215 -4.85 -7.65 20.86
CA GLU A 215 -6.02 -6.75 20.88
C GLU A 215 -5.97 -5.83 22.08
#